data_AF-A0A3C2AP46-F1
#
_entry.id   AF-A0A3C2AP46-F1
#
_cell.length_a   1.000
_cell.length_b   1.000
_cell.length_c   1.000
_cell.angle_alpha   90.00
_cell.angle_beta   90.00
_cell.angle_gamma   90.00
#
_symmetry.space_group_name_H-M   'P 1'
#
loop_
_entity.id
_entity.type
_entity.pdbx_description
1 polymer ?
#
loop_
_entity_poly.entity_id
_entity_poly.type
_entity_poly.pdbx_seq_one_letter_code
_entity_poly.pdbx_strand_id
1 'polypeptide(L)'
;MYRFKLLISGLGIAIFAISSALGQNQFDALRYSQLDITGTARFSAMGGAFGALGGDMSSMSVNPAGIGVFTRSTGSATLGILSVGTDASYLGVESSDLKMNANIGNAGFVARFKRKKGQDKQWAWKAFHLGVSYNRTANFQRRTSVVGVSQSSSIVDGWVNQLNNDGIFYADIPSELVPSAEFSNAYLGWGTFLIDTMPGSVNSYMRNFAPSYGQTQQVRETTKGSMGEIALTFGGNFGNSLYIGTTIGIPRLSYEVERAYSESDTQDTISSFRSFSKTDFLRATGNGVNIKFGMIYRPVKWLRLGGAIHSPTWFEIEEEFTSSVTSDLELAGQYTLATANGAFDYRLQTPFRAIGSLAFVVGKIGLISADYEYVNYSLAQLNSRNYSFNSENADVKSQLHWAGNIRVGTEWRIKSFSVRGGFAINGDPYSGEYNFDNTRYSLGGGFRFKHFFVDLSYNLHRLVNSYELYNAAIAETVTMQHSVITTVGFRF
;
A
#
# COMPACT_ATOMS: atom_id res chain seq x y z
N MET A 1 28.04 -31.63 -0.94
CA MET A 1 29.27 -30.98 -0.46
C MET A 1 29.53 -29.79 -1.37
N TYR A 2 29.39 -28.60 -0.80
CA TYR A 2 29.50 -27.28 -1.43
C TYR A 2 30.76 -27.11 -2.28
N ARG A 3 30.64 -26.48 -3.47
CA ARG A 3 31.72 -25.65 -4.04
C ARG A 3 31.18 -24.40 -4.75
N PHE A 4 31.37 -23.30 -4.03
CA PHE A 4 31.52 -21.91 -4.49
C PHE A 4 32.32 -21.75 -5.80
N LYS A 5 31.91 -20.78 -6.62
CA LYS A 5 32.70 -19.86 -7.49
C LYS A 5 31.68 -18.89 -8.11
N LEU A 6 31.41 -17.71 -7.55
CA LEU A 6 32.14 -16.44 -7.62
C LEU A 6 32.34 -15.87 -9.04
N LEU A 7 31.68 -14.71 -9.26
CA LEU A 7 32.00 -13.58 -10.15
C LEU A 7 32.18 -13.82 -11.66
N ILE A 8 31.16 -13.44 -12.43
CA ILE A 8 31.35 -12.66 -13.66
C ILE A 8 30.39 -11.47 -13.61
N SER A 9 30.97 -10.32 -13.32
CA SER A 9 30.49 -8.98 -13.64
C SER A 9 30.34 -8.84 -15.16
N GLY A 10 29.12 -8.57 -15.62
CA GLY A 10 28.81 -8.26 -17.00
C GLY A 10 27.83 -7.10 -17.04
N LEU A 11 28.30 -5.95 -17.54
CA LEU A 11 27.56 -4.72 -17.79
C LEU A 11 26.16 -4.99 -18.36
N GLY A 12 25.13 -4.75 -17.55
CA GLY A 12 23.80 -4.41 -18.02
C GLY A 12 23.61 -2.92 -17.82
N ILE A 13 23.84 -2.14 -18.87
CA ILE A 13 23.45 -0.72 -18.92
C ILE A 13 21.92 -0.70 -18.95
N ALA A 14 21.30 -0.59 -17.77
CA ALA A 14 19.91 -0.18 -17.65
C ALA A 14 19.93 1.34 -17.43
N ILE A 15 19.70 2.08 -18.51
CA ILE A 15 19.42 3.52 -18.45
C ILE A 15 18.03 3.65 -17.81
N PHE A 16 18.00 3.80 -16.49
CA PHE A 16 16.83 4.34 -15.80
C PHE A 16 16.97 5.85 -15.78
N ALA A 17 16.43 6.49 -16.81
CA ALA A 17 16.07 7.89 -16.69
C ALA A 17 14.91 7.94 -15.70
N ILE A 18 15.21 8.33 -14.45
CA ILE A 18 14.19 8.71 -13.48
C ILE A 18 13.60 10.01 -14.01
N SER A 19 12.57 9.91 -14.86
CA SER A 19 11.68 11.02 -15.12
C SER A 19 11.00 11.35 -13.80
N SER A 20 11.50 12.39 -13.15
CA SER A 20 10.99 12.97 -11.91
C SER A 20 9.61 13.61 -12.14
N ALA A 21 8.60 12.79 -12.43
CA ALA A 21 7.21 13.14 -12.24
C ALA A 21 6.80 12.61 -10.86
N LEU A 22 6.83 13.50 -9.87
CA LEU A 22 6.40 13.23 -8.51
C LEU A 22 4.93 12.78 -8.52
N GLY A 23 4.67 11.47 -8.37
CA GLY A 23 3.34 10.94 -8.03
C GLY A 23 2.56 10.20 -9.12
N GLN A 24 3.11 10.04 -10.34
CA GLN A 24 2.37 9.45 -11.46
C GLN A 24 3.19 8.38 -12.17
N ASN A 25 3.22 7.18 -11.60
CA ASN A 25 3.96 6.09 -12.21
C ASN A 25 3.35 4.70 -11.90
N GLN A 26 4.02 3.66 -12.41
CA GLN A 26 3.63 2.27 -12.20
C GLN A 26 3.53 1.88 -10.72
N PHE A 27 4.26 2.56 -9.83
CA PHE A 27 4.20 2.31 -8.39
C PHE A 27 2.89 2.79 -7.77
N ASP A 28 2.27 3.86 -8.28
CA ASP A 28 0.97 4.33 -7.78
C ASP A 28 -0.16 3.42 -8.24
N ALA A 29 -0.12 3.00 -9.52
CA ALA A 29 -1.03 1.98 -10.05
C ALA A 29 -0.98 0.69 -9.22
N LEU A 30 0.22 0.22 -8.85
CA LEU A 30 0.40 -0.94 -7.98
C LEU A 30 -0.04 -0.68 -6.54
N ARG A 31 0.40 0.43 -5.92
CA ARG A 31 0.13 0.79 -4.52
C ARG A 31 -1.36 0.83 -4.22
N TYR A 32 -2.15 1.45 -5.09
CA TYR A 32 -3.61 1.56 -4.92
C TYR A 32 -4.36 0.32 -5.40
N SER A 33 -3.68 -0.59 -6.11
CA SER A 33 -4.24 -1.88 -6.47
C SER A 33 -4.00 -2.94 -5.39
N GLN A 34 -2.98 -2.83 -4.53
CA GLN A 34 -2.71 -3.79 -3.46
C GLN A 34 -3.68 -3.61 -2.29
N LEU A 35 -4.22 -4.73 -1.80
CA LEU A 35 -5.17 -4.74 -0.68
C LEU A 35 -4.58 -5.49 0.50
N ASP A 36 -4.63 -4.87 1.68
CA ASP A 36 -4.26 -5.47 2.95
C ASP A 36 -5.36 -6.35 3.52
N ILE A 37 -4.94 -7.31 4.34
CA ILE A 37 -5.83 -8.14 5.15
C ILE A 37 -6.14 -7.38 6.44
N THR A 38 -7.03 -6.41 6.34
CA THR A 38 -7.56 -5.66 7.48
C THR A 38 -9.07 -5.84 7.59
N GLY A 39 -9.59 -5.82 8.81
CA GLY A 39 -10.99 -6.12 9.05
C GLY A 39 -11.31 -6.33 10.53
N THR A 40 -12.30 -7.17 10.82
CA THR A 40 -12.59 -7.60 12.19
C THR A 40 -11.41 -8.37 12.78
N ALA A 41 -11.31 -8.41 14.11
CA ALA A 41 -10.30 -9.20 14.81
C ALA A 41 -10.43 -10.69 14.47
N ARG A 42 -11.66 -11.21 14.34
CA ARG A 42 -11.91 -12.59 13.91
C ARG A 42 -11.43 -12.85 12.48
N PHE A 43 -11.68 -11.93 11.56
CA PHE A 43 -11.20 -12.00 10.17
C PHE A 43 -9.68 -11.99 10.09
N SER A 44 -9.06 -11.03 10.79
CA SER A 44 -7.61 -10.83 10.79
C SER A 44 -6.87 -12.01 11.42
N ALA A 45 -7.34 -12.53 12.56
CA ALA A 45 -6.76 -13.69 13.25
C ALA A 45 -6.73 -14.99 12.41
N MET A 46 -7.49 -15.05 11.34
CA MET A 46 -7.59 -16.18 10.41
C MET A 46 -6.82 -15.92 9.10
N GLY A 47 -5.96 -14.90 9.05
CA GLY A 47 -5.25 -14.50 7.84
C GLY A 47 -6.17 -14.04 6.72
N GLY A 48 -7.41 -13.61 7.03
CA GLY A 48 -8.39 -13.20 6.03
C GLY A 48 -9.01 -14.33 5.19
N ALA A 49 -8.79 -15.61 5.56
CA ALA A 49 -9.29 -16.80 4.85
C ALA A 49 -10.81 -17.03 5.05
N PHE A 50 -11.63 -16.09 4.61
CA PHE A 50 -13.08 -16.04 4.86
C PHE A 50 -13.96 -16.30 3.63
N GLY A 51 -13.37 -16.54 2.46
CA GLY A 51 -14.12 -16.69 1.23
C GLY A 51 -15.11 -17.86 1.22
N ALA A 52 -14.81 -18.99 1.88
CA ALA A 52 -15.76 -20.11 2.04
C ALA A 52 -16.52 -20.09 3.39
N LEU A 53 -16.06 -19.29 4.36
CA LEU A 53 -16.61 -19.27 5.71
C LEU A 53 -17.84 -18.37 5.84
N GLY A 54 -17.70 -17.11 5.43
CA GLY A 54 -18.69 -16.06 5.64
C GLY A 54 -19.02 -15.78 7.11
N GLY A 55 -20.13 -15.09 7.35
CA GLY A 55 -20.66 -14.83 8.69
C GLY A 55 -19.75 -13.94 9.55
N ASP A 56 -19.03 -13.04 8.87
CA ASP A 56 -18.18 -12.00 9.43
C ASP A 56 -18.38 -10.70 8.64
N MET A 57 -18.29 -9.54 9.28
CA MET A 57 -18.54 -8.26 8.62
C MET A 57 -17.56 -8.02 7.47
N SER A 58 -16.28 -8.37 7.67
CA SER A 58 -15.24 -8.21 6.65
C SER A 58 -15.39 -9.18 5.47
N SER A 59 -16.12 -10.29 5.64
CA SER A 59 -16.37 -11.23 4.55
C SER A 59 -17.17 -10.61 3.40
N MET A 60 -17.94 -9.54 3.64
CA MET A 60 -18.70 -8.85 2.59
C MET A 60 -17.80 -8.20 1.53
N SER A 61 -16.60 -7.75 1.92
CA SER A 61 -15.61 -7.19 0.98
C SER A 61 -14.76 -8.25 0.27
N VAL A 62 -14.80 -9.53 0.72
CA VAL A 62 -14.03 -10.65 0.14
C VAL A 62 -14.92 -11.58 -0.66
N ASN A 63 -15.92 -12.20 -0.03
CA ASN A 63 -16.95 -12.99 -0.72
C ASN A 63 -18.33 -12.53 -0.22
N PRO A 64 -19.06 -11.73 -1.03
CA PRO A 64 -20.37 -11.21 -0.66
C PRO A 64 -21.40 -12.26 -0.22
N ALA A 65 -21.32 -13.51 -0.70
CA ALA A 65 -22.19 -14.59 -0.23
C ALA A 65 -22.03 -14.91 1.26
N GLY A 66 -20.92 -14.49 1.86
CA GLY A 66 -20.67 -14.57 3.29
C GLY A 66 -21.75 -13.90 4.13
N ILE A 67 -22.46 -12.89 3.60
CA ILE A 67 -23.58 -12.26 4.29
C ILE A 67 -24.73 -13.24 4.56
N GLY A 68 -24.97 -14.19 3.64
CA GLY A 68 -26.04 -15.18 3.73
C GLY A 68 -25.85 -16.16 4.89
N VAL A 69 -24.63 -16.23 5.44
CA VAL A 69 -24.25 -17.12 6.54
C VAL A 69 -24.68 -16.56 7.91
N PHE A 70 -24.94 -15.25 8.02
CA PHE A 70 -25.37 -14.65 9.28
C PHE A 70 -26.67 -15.29 9.78
N THR A 71 -26.64 -15.79 11.02
CA THR A 71 -27.81 -16.42 11.64
C THR A 71 -28.65 -15.43 12.44
N ARG A 72 -28.20 -14.20 12.64
CA ARG A 72 -28.86 -13.15 13.42
C ARG A 72 -28.50 -11.80 12.83
N SER A 73 -29.34 -10.80 13.07
CA SER A 73 -28.95 -9.43 12.75
C SER A 73 -27.77 -9.07 13.64
N THR A 74 -26.71 -8.51 13.08
CA THR A 74 -25.44 -8.33 13.79
C THR A 74 -24.86 -6.95 13.48
N GLY A 75 -24.53 -6.20 14.52
CA GLY A 75 -23.71 -4.99 14.43
C GLY A 75 -22.33 -5.26 15.03
N SER A 76 -21.27 -4.69 14.46
CA SER A 76 -19.93 -4.77 15.05
C SER A 76 -19.08 -3.56 14.70
N ALA A 77 -18.16 -3.23 15.60
CA ALA A 77 -17.13 -2.22 15.39
C ALA A 77 -15.78 -2.77 15.84
N THR A 78 -14.72 -2.32 15.17
CA THR A 78 -13.37 -2.82 15.34
C THR A 78 -12.39 -1.67 15.41
N LEU A 79 -11.59 -1.65 16.47
CA LEU A 79 -10.48 -0.72 16.67
C LEU A 79 -9.17 -1.48 16.61
N GLY A 80 -8.13 -0.84 16.08
CA GLY A 80 -6.80 -1.40 15.99
C GLY A 80 -5.73 -0.39 16.40
N ILE A 81 -4.68 -0.88 17.05
CA ILE A 81 -3.43 -0.16 17.25
C ILE A 81 -2.39 -0.83 16.36
N LEU A 82 -1.70 -0.03 15.56
CA LEU A 82 -0.64 -0.44 14.65
C LEU A 82 0.68 0.17 15.13
N SER A 83 1.74 -0.63 15.07
CA SER A 83 3.12 -0.21 15.21
C SER A 83 3.87 -0.64 13.96
N VAL A 84 4.50 0.29 13.26
CA VAL A 84 5.26 0.05 12.03
C VAL A 84 6.71 0.37 12.30
N GLY A 85 7.54 -0.67 12.34
CA GLY A 85 9.00 -0.56 12.37
C GLY A 85 9.56 -0.66 10.95
N THR A 86 10.56 0.15 10.64
CA THR A 86 11.31 0.06 9.38
C THR A 86 12.80 0.04 9.69
N ASP A 87 13.48 -1.00 9.22
CA ASP A 87 14.93 -1.08 9.22
C ASP A 87 15.46 -0.84 7.80
N ALA A 88 16.53 -0.08 7.67
CA ALA A 88 17.17 0.23 6.40
C ALA A 88 18.68 0.10 6.52
N SER A 89 19.32 -0.30 5.42
CA SER A 89 20.79 -0.31 5.30
C SER A 89 21.21 0.52 4.09
N TYR A 90 22.15 1.44 4.30
CA TYR A 90 22.68 2.31 3.25
C TYR A 90 24.15 2.64 3.52
N LEU A 91 25.01 2.40 2.52
CA LEU A 91 26.46 2.61 2.63
C LEU A 91 27.10 1.97 3.89
N GLY A 92 26.59 0.81 4.30
CA GLY A 92 27.06 0.08 5.49
C GLY A 92 26.56 0.63 6.83
N VAL A 93 25.71 1.66 6.82
CA VAL A 93 25.05 2.20 8.01
C VAL A 93 23.64 1.62 8.11
N GLU A 94 23.30 1.13 9.30
CA GLU A 94 21.95 0.65 9.62
C GLU A 94 21.16 1.75 10.33
N SER A 95 19.88 1.89 10.00
CA SER A 95 18.95 2.80 10.65
C SER A 95 17.60 2.15 10.89
N SER A 96 17.01 2.41 12.05
CA SER A 96 15.69 1.89 12.45
C SER A 96 14.73 3.03 12.78
N ASP A 97 13.47 2.89 12.40
CA ASP A 97 12.42 3.85 12.70
C ASP A 97 11.14 3.15 13.16
N LEU A 98 10.35 3.77 14.04
CA LEU A 98 9.10 3.25 14.58
C LEU A 98 8.00 4.32 14.54
N LYS A 99 6.81 3.94 14.05
CA LYS A 99 5.62 4.80 14.01
C LYS A 99 4.39 4.05 14.52
N MET A 100 3.69 4.63 15.49
CA MET A 100 2.43 4.09 16.01
C MET A 100 1.22 4.81 15.41
N ASN A 101 0.09 4.11 15.30
CA ASN A 101 -1.17 4.68 14.85
C ASN A 101 -2.38 3.90 15.41
N ALA A 102 -3.44 4.60 15.78
CA ALA A 102 -4.73 3.99 16.11
C ALA A 102 -5.69 4.15 14.93
N ASN A 103 -6.49 3.12 14.63
CA ASN A 103 -7.36 3.13 13.47
C ASN A 103 -8.63 2.28 13.65
N ILE A 104 -9.68 2.57 12.86
CA ILE A 104 -10.93 1.80 12.84
C ILE A 104 -10.86 0.74 11.74
N GLY A 105 -10.58 -0.51 12.06
CA GLY A 105 -10.39 -1.57 11.05
C GLY A 105 -11.69 -1.92 10.30
N ASN A 106 -12.82 -1.94 11.00
CA ASN A 106 -14.11 -2.29 10.44
C ASN A 106 -15.26 -1.75 11.31
N ALA A 107 -16.36 -1.35 10.68
CA ALA A 107 -17.63 -1.13 11.35
C ALA A 107 -18.77 -1.51 10.42
N GLY A 108 -19.85 -2.08 10.94
CA GLY A 108 -20.98 -2.41 10.09
C GLY A 108 -22.15 -3.03 10.80
N PHE A 109 -23.19 -3.27 10.00
CA PHE A 109 -24.43 -3.89 10.43
C PHE A 109 -24.99 -4.79 9.32
N VAL A 110 -25.52 -5.94 9.72
CA VAL A 110 -26.23 -6.87 8.85
C VAL A 110 -27.63 -7.10 9.43
N ALA A 111 -28.65 -6.81 8.63
CA ALA A 111 -30.03 -7.17 8.89
C ALA A 111 -30.34 -8.54 8.26
N ARG A 112 -31.01 -9.41 9.03
CA ARG A 112 -31.49 -10.71 8.54
C ARG A 112 -33.01 -10.74 8.46
N PHE A 113 -33.53 -11.09 7.29
CA PHE A 113 -34.95 -11.30 7.03
C PHE A 113 -35.23 -12.78 6.82
N LYS A 114 -35.83 -13.44 7.81
CA LYS A 114 -36.13 -14.88 7.76
C LYS A 114 -37.49 -15.14 7.09
N ARG A 115 -37.56 -16.12 6.19
CA ARG A 115 -38.84 -16.56 5.59
C ARG A 115 -39.71 -17.29 6.62
N LYS A 116 -41.03 -17.08 6.58
CA LYS A 116 -41.99 -17.72 7.51
C LYS A 116 -42.00 -19.26 7.35
N LYS A 117 -42.12 -19.97 8.49
CA LYS A 117 -42.01 -21.44 8.63
C LYS A 117 -42.96 -22.27 7.73
N GLY A 118 -44.09 -21.73 7.28
CA GLY A 118 -45.10 -22.49 6.53
C GLY A 118 -44.71 -22.89 5.09
N GLN A 119 -43.53 -22.52 4.61
CA GLN A 119 -43.05 -22.80 3.25
C GLN A 119 -41.61 -23.34 3.21
N ASP A 120 -41.20 -24.06 4.26
CA ASP A 120 -39.80 -24.47 4.47
C ASP A 120 -39.41 -25.71 3.64
N LYS A 121 -39.64 -25.69 2.32
CA LYS A 121 -39.12 -26.72 1.40
C LYS A 121 -37.59 -26.79 1.47
N GLN A 122 -37.01 -27.97 1.28
CA GLN A 122 -35.56 -28.17 1.31
C GLN A 122 -34.84 -27.21 0.33
N TRP A 123 -35.37 -27.07 -0.88
CA TRP A 123 -34.87 -26.18 -1.93
C TRP A 123 -35.67 -24.88 -2.00
N ALA A 124 -35.52 -24.04 -0.98
CA ALA A 124 -36.14 -22.72 -0.94
C ALA A 124 -35.24 -21.70 -0.26
N TRP A 125 -35.44 -20.42 -0.61
CA TRP A 125 -34.86 -19.29 0.11
C TRP A 125 -35.26 -19.31 1.58
N LYS A 126 -34.27 -19.42 2.46
CA LYS A 126 -34.41 -19.50 3.92
C LYS A 126 -34.34 -18.13 4.58
N ALA A 127 -33.48 -17.26 4.06
CA ALA A 127 -33.33 -15.90 4.52
C ALA A 127 -32.71 -15.01 3.43
N PHE A 128 -33.00 -13.73 3.52
CA PHE A 128 -32.33 -12.66 2.81
C PHE A 128 -31.63 -11.75 3.82
N HIS A 129 -30.59 -11.07 3.35
CA HIS A 129 -29.76 -10.22 4.18
C HIS A 129 -29.44 -8.93 3.46
N LEU A 130 -29.43 -7.84 4.21
CA LEU A 130 -28.95 -6.53 3.79
C LEU A 130 -27.87 -6.12 4.77
N GLY A 131 -26.74 -5.65 4.26
CA GLY A 131 -25.59 -5.27 5.06
C GLY A 131 -24.96 -3.98 4.57
N VAL A 132 -24.48 -3.19 5.52
CA VAL A 132 -23.58 -2.07 5.28
C VAL A 132 -22.35 -2.26 6.15
N SER A 133 -21.17 -2.10 5.57
CA SER A 133 -19.94 -2.07 6.37
C SER A 133 -18.91 -1.14 5.78
N TYR A 134 -18.16 -0.47 6.63
CA TYR A 134 -16.86 0.07 6.31
C TYR A 134 -15.80 -0.98 6.62
N ASN A 135 -14.88 -1.23 5.69
CA ASN A 135 -13.70 -2.04 5.92
C ASN A 135 -12.44 -1.28 5.46
N ARG A 136 -11.40 -1.21 6.29
CA ARG A 136 -10.09 -0.73 5.83
C ARG A 136 -9.54 -1.76 4.85
N THR A 137 -8.94 -1.31 3.76
CA THR A 137 -8.42 -2.16 2.67
C THR A 137 -6.95 -1.91 2.36
N ALA A 138 -6.35 -0.83 2.86
CA ALA A 138 -4.91 -0.61 2.83
C ALA A 138 -4.49 0.34 3.95
N ASN A 139 -3.26 0.21 4.44
CA ASN A 139 -2.65 1.15 5.37
C ASN A 139 -1.34 1.72 4.82
N PHE A 140 -1.25 3.03 4.73
CA PHE A 140 -0.06 3.71 4.21
C PHE A 140 0.80 4.34 5.31
N GLN A 141 0.47 4.14 6.59
CA GLN A 141 1.25 4.67 7.69
C GLN A 141 2.64 4.04 7.73
N ARG A 142 3.68 4.81 7.40
CA ARG A 142 5.08 4.40 7.57
C ARG A 142 5.95 5.62 7.86
N ARG A 143 7.09 5.39 8.50
CA ARG A 143 8.23 6.30 8.48
C ARG A 143 9.46 5.46 8.18
N THR A 144 10.26 5.94 7.24
CA THR A 144 11.51 5.32 6.83
C THR A 144 12.57 6.40 6.94
N SER A 145 13.66 6.11 7.61
CA SER A 145 14.81 7.00 7.68
C SER A 145 16.02 6.21 7.21
N VAL A 146 16.73 6.74 6.23
CA VAL A 146 17.96 6.17 5.69
C VAL A 146 19.05 7.22 5.85
N VAL A 147 20.20 6.81 6.38
CA VAL A 147 21.33 7.70 6.68
C VAL A 147 22.61 7.02 6.21
N GLY A 148 23.53 7.77 5.64
CA GLY A 148 24.87 7.28 5.31
C GLY A 148 25.80 8.43 4.95
N VAL A 149 27.11 8.17 4.90
CA VAL A 149 28.10 9.15 4.50
C VAL A 149 28.53 8.85 3.08
N SER A 150 28.23 9.74 2.14
CA SER A 150 28.62 9.54 0.74
C SER A 150 30.06 9.98 0.52
N GLN A 151 30.81 9.15 -0.20
CA GLN A 151 32.20 9.41 -0.60
C GLN A 151 32.32 9.79 -2.08
N SER A 152 31.20 9.82 -2.82
CA SER A 152 31.25 9.96 -4.28
C SER A 152 30.01 10.59 -4.92
N SER A 153 29.02 11.03 -4.14
CA SER A 153 27.77 11.58 -4.70
C SER A 153 27.12 12.62 -3.81
N SER A 154 26.44 13.56 -4.47
CA SER A 154 25.47 14.50 -3.91
C SER A 154 24.17 14.46 -4.74
N ILE A 155 23.02 14.79 -4.17
CA ILE A 155 21.80 15.03 -4.97
C ILE A 155 22.01 16.17 -5.97
N VAL A 156 22.83 17.16 -5.61
CA VAL A 156 23.07 18.35 -6.42
C VAL A 156 23.85 17.97 -7.68
N ASP A 157 24.67 16.90 -7.62
CA ASP A 157 25.32 16.34 -8.81
C ASP A 157 24.29 15.91 -9.86
N GLY A 158 23.18 15.30 -9.42
CA GLY A 158 22.09 14.90 -10.31
C GLY A 158 21.45 16.08 -11.03
N TRP A 159 21.22 17.18 -10.31
CA TRP A 159 20.62 18.40 -10.87
C TRP A 159 21.58 19.11 -11.84
N VAL A 160 22.86 19.20 -11.49
CA VAL A 160 23.90 19.76 -12.36
C VAL A 160 24.04 18.93 -13.64
N ASN A 161 24.10 17.60 -13.50
CA ASN A 161 24.20 16.69 -14.65
C ASN A 161 22.98 16.81 -15.57
N GLN A 162 21.77 16.95 -15.02
CA GLN A 162 20.55 17.17 -15.80
C GLN A 162 20.68 18.45 -16.65
N LEU A 163 20.96 19.60 -16.02
CA LEU A 163 21.09 20.87 -16.74
C LEU A 163 22.17 20.85 -17.83
N ASN A 164 23.31 20.20 -17.53
CA ASN A 164 24.43 20.09 -18.47
C ASN A 164 24.12 19.16 -19.65
N ASN A 165 23.49 18.01 -19.40
CA ASN A 165 23.15 17.06 -20.46
C ASN A 165 22.09 17.62 -21.42
N ASP A 166 21.14 18.38 -20.88
CA ASP A 166 20.04 18.97 -21.65
C ASP A 166 20.43 20.32 -22.28
N GLY A 167 21.60 20.87 -21.92
CA GLY A 167 22.17 22.07 -22.54
C GLY A 167 21.39 23.36 -22.26
N ILE A 168 20.73 23.43 -21.09
CA ILE A 168 19.83 24.54 -20.72
C ILE A 168 20.63 25.84 -20.54
N PHE A 169 20.24 26.93 -21.20
CA PHE A 169 20.85 28.24 -20.96
C PHE A 169 20.34 28.85 -19.64
N TYR A 170 21.19 29.53 -18.88
CA TYR A 170 20.78 30.09 -17.57
C TYR A 170 19.65 31.12 -17.72
N ALA A 171 19.56 31.79 -18.87
CA ALA A 171 18.49 32.73 -19.20
C ALA A 171 17.12 32.05 -19.39
N ASP A 172 17.12 30.76 -19.69
CA ASP A 172 15.91 29.95 -19.87
C ASP A 172 15.47 29.28 -18.56
N ILE A 173 16.20 29.48 -17.46
CA ILE A 173 15.76 29.05 -16.12
C ILE A 173 14.54 29.90 -15.73
N PRO A 174 13.32 29.32 -15.62
CA PRO A 174 12.10 30.06 -15.36
C PRO A 174 12.16 30.76 -14.00
N SER A 175 11.70 32.01 -13.98
CA SER A 175 11.48 32.73 -12.72
C SER A 175 10.25 32.23 -11.96
N GLU A 176 9.31 31.55 -12.64
CA GLU A 176 8.12 30.95 -12.05
C GLU A 176 8.30 29.44 -11.86
N LEU A 177 8.23 28.99 -10.61
CA LEU A 177 8.48 27.59 -10.24
C LEU A 177 7.19 26.77 -10.34
N VAL A 178 6.91 26.26 -11.53
CA VAL A 178 5.81 25.32 -11.74
C VAL A 178 6.24 23.92 -11.25
N PRO A 179 5.47 23.26 -10.37
CA PRO A 179 5.86 21.99 -9.72
C PRO A 179 6.13 20.83 -10.67
N SER A 180 5.44 20.80 -11.81
CA SER A 180 5.54 19.76 -12.83
C SER A 180 6.50 20.10 -13.96
N ALA A 181 7.28 21.17 -13.85
CA ALA A 181 8.29 21.49 -14.84
C ALA A 181 9.40 20.42 -14.83
N GLU A 182 9.87 20.01 -16.00
CA GLU A 182 10.85 18.94 -16.25
C GLU A 182 12.18 19.13 -15.49
N PHE A 183 12.44 20.34 -14.98
CA PHE A 183 13.67 20.73 -14.27
C PHE A 183 13.40 21.37 -12.91
N SER A 184 12.20 21.21 -12.33
CA SER A 184 11.78 21.88 -11.10
C SER A 184 12.81 21.74 -9.96
N ASN A 185 13.44 20.57 -9.82
CA ASN A 185 14.48 20.32 -8.82
C ASN A 185 15.76 21.13 -9.08
N ALA A 186 16.24 21.18 -10.32
CA ALA A 186 17.43 21.93 -10.68
C ALA A 186 17.20 23.44 -10.57
N TYR A 187 15.99 23.92 -10.87
CA TYR A 187 15.60 25.32 -10.66
C TYR A 187 15.57 25.70 -9.18
N LEU A 188 15.08 24.82 -8.31
CA LEU A 188 15.17 25.03 -6.86
C LEU A 188 16.64 25.10 -6.43
N GLY A 189 17.49 24.20 -6.92
CA GLY A 189 18.93 24.22 -6.66
C GLY A 189 19.62 25.53 -7.10
N TRP A 190 19.29 26.03 -8.29
CA TRP A 190 19.75 27.32 -8.80
C TRP A 190 19.28 28.49 -7.92
N GLY A 191 17.97 28.57 -7.65
CA GLY A 191 17.39 29.66 -6.87
C GLY A 191 17.77 29.66 -5.38
N THR A 192 18.32 28.56 -4.87
CA THR A 192 18.92 28.47 -3.53
C THR A 192 20.46 28.45 -3.56
N PHE A 193 21.07 28.87 -4.67
CA PHE A 193 22.53 28.97 -4.83
C PHE A 193 23.31 27.68 -4.62
N LEU A 194 22.69 26.49 -4.68
CA LEU A 194 23.40 25.21 -4.64
C LEU A 194 24.09 24.89 -5.97
N ILE A 195 23.58 25.49 -7.06
CA ILE A 195 24.09 25.36 -8.43
C ILE A 195 24.48 26.75 -8.91
N ASP A 196 25.59 26.83 -9.63
CA ASP A 196 26.00 28.04 -10.36
C ASP A 196 26.55 27.66 -11.75
N THR A 197 26.67 28.63 -12.63
CA THR A 197 27.34 28.47 -13.92
C THR A 197 28.85 28.30 -13.74
N MET A 198 29.47 27.54 -14.63
CA MET A 198 30.91 27.56 -14.81
C MET A 198 31.33 28.99 -15.22
N PRO A 199 32.43 29.55 -14.67
CA PRO A 199 32.87 30.91 -15.01
C PRO A 199 32.99 31.12 -16.52
N GLY A 200 32.24 32.11 -17.04
CA GLY A 200 32.22 32.46 -18.46
C GLY A 200 31.36 31.55 -19.36
N SER A 201 30.64 30.57 -18.79
CA SER A 201 29.67 29.76 -19.51
C SER A 201 28.25 30.32 -19.38
N VAL A 202 27.41 30.00 -20.36
CA VAL A 202 25.99 30.37 -20.39
C VAL A 202 25.06 29.16 -20.26
N ASN A 203 25.59 27.95 -20.36
CA ASN A 203 24.83 26.69 -20.38
C ASN A 203 25.62 25.50 -19.79
N SER A 204 26.65 25.80 -18.99
CA SER A 204 27.41 24.79 -18.24
C SER A 204 27.39 25.15 -16.77
N TYR A 205 27.08 24.17 -15.94
CA TYR A 205 26.80 24.33 -14.51
C TYR A 205 27.76 23.50 -13.67
N MET A 206 27.96 23.96 -12.44
CA MET A 206 28.66 23.28 -11.37
C MET A 206 27.89 23.42 -10.06
N ARG A 207 28.28 22.61 -9.07
CA ARG A 207 27.91 22.88 -7.68
C ARG A 207 28.55 24.19 -7.23
N ASN A 208 27.83 24.99 -6.46
CA ASN A 208 28.36 26.23 -5.89
C ASN A 208 29.09 26.01 -4.54
N PHE A 209 29.75 24.86 -4.42
CA PHE A 209 30.57 24.47 -3.27
C PHE A 209 31.65 23.49 -3.72
N ALA A 210 32.64 23.24 -2.87
CA ALA A 210 33.80 22.44 -3.23
C ALA A 210 33.40 21.05 -3.77
N PRO A 211 34.07 20.53 -4.83
CA PRO A 211 33.78 19.23 -5.41
C PRO A 211 34.33 18.06 -4.57
N SER A 212 34.46 18.25 -3.25
CA SER A 212 34.77 17.17 -2.30
C SER A 212 33.49 16.43 -1.90
N TYR A 213 33.67 15.22 -1.38
CA TYR A 213 32.62 14.37 -0.83
C TYR A 213 32.97 14.02 0.61
N GLY A 214 31.98 13.54 1.36
CA GLY A 214 32.09 13.26 2.79
C GLY A 214 30.87 13.74 3.58
N GLN A 215 29.87 14.32 2.91
CA GLN A 215 28.64 14.76 3.52
C GLN A 215 27.84 13.58 4.10
N THR A 216 27.21 13.82 5.23
CA THR A 216 26.16 12.94 5.75
C THR A 216 24.91 13.16 4.90
N GLN A 217 24.46 12.13 4.22
CA GLN A 217 23.20 12.11 3.50
C GLN A 217 22.13 11.45 4.35
N GLN A 218 20.94 12.03 4.34
CA GLN A 218 19.77 11.43 4.95
C GLN A 218 18.56 11.56 4.02
N VAL A 219 17.74 10.51 3.98
CA VAL A 219 16.40 10.55 3.41
C VAL A 219 15.43 10.11 4.48
N ARG A 220 14.43 10.94 4.74
CA ARG A 220 13.29 10.60 5.60
C ARG A 220 12.03 10.62 4.75
N GLU A 221 11.41 9.46 4.58
CA GLU A 221 10.09 9.33 3.95
C GLU A 221 9.05 9.09 5.04
N THR A 222 8.04 9.95 5.10
CA THR A 222 6.88 9.77 5.99
C THR A 222 5.62 9.64 5.14
N THR A 223 5.02 8.46 5.16
CA THR A 223 3.72 8.21 4.51
C THR A 223 2.59 8.15 5.54
N LYS A 224 1.43 8.67 5.18
CA LYS A 224 0.21 8.67 6.00
C LYS A 224 -1.01 8.32 5.13
N GLY A 225 -2.12 8.05 5.79
CA GLY A 225 -3.40 7.76 5.14
C GLY A 225 -3.73 6.28 5.07
N SER A 226 -4.83 5.96 4.39
CA SER A 226 -5.35 4.60 4.24
C SER A 226 -6.33 4.51 3.07
N MET A 227 -6.60 3.28 2.62
CA MET A 227 -7.78 2.99 1.81
C MET A 227 -8.85 2.33 2.66
N GLY A 228 -10.11 2.63 2.40
CA GLY A 228 -11.22 1.90 2.98
C GLY A 228 -12.42 1.86 2.05
N GLU A 229 -13.27 0.86 2.23
CA GLU A 229 -14.42 0.59 1.38
C GLU A 229 -15.70 0.58 2.19
N ILE A 230 -16.68 1.37 1.77
CA ILE A 230 -18.07 1.17 2.19
C ILE A 230 -18.68 0.12 1.27
N ALA A 231 -19.04 -1.03 1.83
CA ALA A 231 -19.66 -2.15 1.14
C ALA A 231 -21.16 -2.18 1.44
N LEU A 232 -21.98 -1.98 0.41
CA LEU A 232 -23.42 -2.20 0.44
C LEU A 232 -23.69 -3.59 -0.12
N THR A 233 -24.17 -4.50 0.72
CA THR A 233 -24.23 -5.93 0.40
C THR A 233 -25.64 -6.47 0.53
N PHE A 234 -26.06 -7.20 -0.50
CA PHE A 234 -27.27 -8.01 -0.49
C PHE A 234 -26.91 -9.47 -0.70
N GLY A 235 -27.60 -10.37 -0.02
CA GLY A 235 -27.41 -11.79 -0.25
C GLY A 235 -28.51 -12.64 0.32
N GLY A 236 -28.43 -13.94 0.00
CA GLY A 236 -29.46 -14.89 0.36
C GLY A 236 -28.89 -16.26 0.69
N ASN A 237 -29.67 -17.00 1.47
CA ASN A 237 -29.44 -18.41 1.78
C ASN A 237 -30.52 -19.27 1.11
N PHE A 238 -30.12 -20.14 0.20
CA PHE A 238 -30.97 -21.11 -0.48
C PHE A 238 -30.70 -22.52 0.05
N GLY A 239 -31.72 -23.10 0.70
CA GLY A 239 -31.68 -24.48 1.19
C GLY A 239 -30.58 -24.80 2.21
N ASN A 240 -29.98 -23.79 2.87
CA ASN A 240 -28.80 -23.93 3.73
C ASN A 240 -27.57 -24.55 3.06
N SER A 241 -27.61 -24.68 1.73
CA SER A 241 -26.62 -25.38 0.93
C SER A 241 -25.96 -24.41 -0.03
N LEU A 242 -26.71 -23.48 -0.60
CA LEU A 242 -26.20 -22.46 -1.50
C LEU A 242 -26.41 -21.07 -0.91
N TYR A 243 -25.38 -20.25 -0.93
CA TYR A 243 -25.41 -18.86 -0.52
C TYR A 243 -24.88 -18.04 -1.69
N ILE A 244 -25.57 -16.94 -1.99
CA ILE A 244 -25.15 -15.98 -3.02
C ILE A 244 -25.18 -14.58 -2.44
N GLY A 245 -24.35 -13.70 -2.98
CA GLY A 245 -24.39 -12.30 -2.62
C GLY A 245 -23.73 -11.41 -3.66
N THR A 246 -24.09 -10.14 -3.57
CA THR A 246 -23.55 -9.05 -4.38
C THR A 246 -23.22 -7.88 -3.47
N THR A 247 -22.09 -7.22 -3.75
CA THR A 247 -21.69 -6.00 -3.05
C THR A 247 -21.43 -4.90 -4.06
N ILE A 248 -21.95 -3.71 -3.79
CA ILE A 248 -21.49 -2.47 -4.41
C ILE A 248 -20.52 -1.83 -3.41
N GLY A 249 -19.26 -1.70 -3.81
CA GLY A 249 -18.20 -1.11 -3.02
C GLY A 249 -17.98 0.34 -3.41
N ILE A 250 -17.84 1.20 -2.41
CA ILE A 250 -17.47 2.62 -2.56
C ILE A 250 -16.13 2.80 -1.83
N PRO A 251 -15.00 2.45 -2.48
CA PRO A 251 -13.67 2.68 -1.93
C PRO A 251 -13.31 4.17 -1.92
N ARG A 252 -12.56 4.56 -0.88
CA ARG A 252 -11.95 5.87 -0.72
C ARG A 252 -10.47 5.70 -0.44
N LEU A 253 -9.69 6.57 -1.05
CA LEU A 253 -8.24 6.66 -0.97
C LEU A 253 -7.87 7.99 -0.31
N SER A 254 -6.97 7.93 0.66
CA SER A 254 -6.24 9.09 1.15
C SER A 254 -4.80 8.66 1.38
N TYR A 255 -3.87 9.34 0.73
CA TYR A 255 -2.45 9.07 0.79
C TYR A 255 -1.70 10.39 0.87
N GLU A 256 -0.77 10.48 1.79
CA GLU A 256 0.14 11.63 1.92
C GLU A 256 1.55 11.08 2.04
N VAL A 257 2.49 11.67 1.31
CA VAL A 257 3.91 11.37 1.42
C VAL A 257 4.70 12.67 1.51
N GLU A 258 5.56 12.72 2.52
CA GLU A 258 6.59 13.75 2.66
C GLU A 258 7.95 13.07 2.58
N ARG A 259 8.80 13.53 1.66
CA ARG A 259 10.17 13.06 1.49
C ARG A 259 11.13 14.21 1.75
N ALA A 260 11.85 14.12 2.86
CA ALA A 260 12.91 15.06 3.20
C ALA A 260 14.27 14.43 2.87
N TYR A 261 14.96 15.02 1.91
CA TYR A 261 16.36 14.75 1.60
C TYR A 261 17.20 15.80 2.32
N SER A 262 18.32 15.40 2.89
CA SER A 262 19.27 16.36 3.47
C SER A 262 20.69 15.90 3.28
N GLU A 263 21.57 16.85 3.02
CA GLU A 263 23.02 16.65 3.08
C GLU A 263 23.62 17.67 4.03
N SER A 264 24.57 17.24 4.85
CA SER A 264 25.30 18.12 5.74
C SER A 264 26.77 17.76 5.81
N ASP A 265 27.63 18.78 5.84
CA ASP A 265 29.05 18.62 6.09
C ASP A 265 29.34 18.71 7.58
N THR A 266 29.07 17.61 8.29
CA THR A 266 29.29 17.54 9.74
C THR A 266 30.77 17.51 10.13
N GLN A 267 31.68 17.30 9.17
CA GLN A 267 33.13 17.19 9.42
C GLN A 267 33.90 18.45 9.01
N ASP A 268 33.23 19.47 8.45
CA ASP A 268 33.84 20.72 7.99
C ASP A 268 34.97 20.47 6.96
N THR A 269 34.67 19.61 5.98
CA THR A 269 35.60 19.12 4.95
C THR A 269 35.25 19.61 3.54
N ILE A 270 34.08 20.24 3.37
CA ILE A 270 33.51 20.70 2.12
C ILE A 270 33.41 22.22 2.18
N SER A 271 34.47 22.88 1.71
CA SER A 271 34.52 24.35 1.69
C SER A 271 33.32 24.96 0.97
N SER A 272 32.77 26.03 1.55
CA SER A 272 31.59 26.77 1.11
C SER A 272 30.25 26.06 1.29
N PHE A 273 30.21 24.89 1.93
CA PHE A 273 28.98 24.12 2.18
C PHE A 273 28.78 23.78 3.65
N ARG A 274 27.59 24.02 4.20
CA ARG A 274 27.22 23.52 5.54
C ARG A 274 26.15 22.45 5.46
N SER A 275 25.02 22.79 4.84
CA SER A 275 23.93 21.84 4.64
C SER A 275 22.96 22.28 3.57
N PHE A 276 22.14 21.34 3.10
CA PHE A 276 20.86 21.68 2.49
C PHE A 276 19.81 20.62 2.86
N SER A 277 18.54 20.99 2.72
CA SER A 277 17.42 20.07 2.72
C SER A 277 16.52 20.32 1.52
N LYS A 278 15.93 19.24 1.02
CA LYS A 278 14.86 19.27 0.02
C LYS A 278 13.66 18.52 0.56
N THR A 279 12.48 19.12 0.51
CA THR A 279 11.24 18.49 0.92
C THR A 279 10.29 18.38 -0.27
N ASP A 280 9.92 17.16 -0.62
CA ASP A 280 8.82 16.89 -1.55
C ASP A 280 7.58 16.47 -0.76
N PHE A 281 6.44 17.06 -1.08
CA PHE A 281 5.16 16.71 -0.51
C PHE A 281 4.18 16.33 -1.62
N LEU A 282 3.45 15.24 -1.42
CA LEU A 282 2.37 14.81 -2.30
C LEU A 282 1.19 14.35 -1.43
N ARG A 283 0.00 14.83 -1.77
CA ARG A 283 -1.28 14.37 -1.22
C ARG A 283 -2.15 13.87 -2.36
N ALA A 284 -2.58 12.61 -2.27
CA ALA A 284 -3.54 12.01 -3.19
C ALA A 284 -4.83 11.65 -2.45
N THR A 285 -5.96 12.07 -2.98
CA THR A 285 -7.29 11.66 -2.51
C THR A 285 -8.08 11.07 -3.66
N GLY A 286 -8.84 10.01 -3.40
CA GLY A 286 -9.62 9.38 -4.45
C GLY A 286 -10.91 8.75 -3.97
N ASN A 287 -11.88 8.72 -4.88
CA ASN A 287 -13.14 8.03 -4.70
C ASN A 287 -13.31 7.02 -5.84
N GLY A 288 -13.82 5.84 -5.53
CA GLY A 288 -14.05 4.84 -6.55
C GLY A 288 -15.34 4.07 -6.37
N VAL A 289 -15.63 3.24 -7.36
CA VAL A 289 -16.75 2.29 -7.36
C VAL A 289 -16.27 0.94 -7.84
N ASN A 290 -16.74 -0.12 -7.21
CA ASN A 290 -16.61 -1.49 -7.70
C ASN A 290 -17.87 -2.31 -7.40
N ILE A 291 -17.99 -3.44 -8.08
CA ILE A 291 -19.03 -4.44 -7.86
C ILE A 291 -18.36 -5.80 -7.63
N LYS A 292 -18.87 -6.56 -6.67
CA LYS A 292 -18.39 -7.89 -6.31
C LYS A 292 -19.55 -8.88 -6.33
N PHE A 293 -19.29 -10.09 -6.80
CA PHE A 293 -20.23 -11.20 -6.74
C PHE A 293 -19.60 -12.37 -6.03
N GLY A 294 -20.41 -13.10 -5.27
CA GLY A 294 -19.93 -14.18 -4.43
C GLY A 294 -20.92 -15.34 -4.35
N MET A 295 -20.36 -16.53 -4.15
CA MET A 295 -21.09 -17.76 -3.90
C MET A 295 -20.39 -18.60 -2.83
N ILE A 296 -21.17 -19.27 -1.98
CA ILE A 296 -20.70 -20.33 -1.08
C ILE A 296 -21.63 -21.53 -1.23
N TYR A 297 -21.07 -22.69 -1.55
CA TYR A 297 -21.78 -23.95 -1.66
C TYR A 297 -21.33 -24.92 -0.56
N ARG A 298 -22.28 -25.65 0.02
CA ARG A 298 -22.10 -26.60 1.10
C ARG A 298 -22.69 -27.94 0.68
N PRO A 299 -21.95 -28.76 -0.09
CA PRO A 299 -22.43 -30.05 -0.55
C PRO A 299 -22.72 -30.99 0.63
N VAL A 300 -21.89 -30.89 1.68
CA VAL A 300 -22.00 -31.67 2.91
C VAL A 300 -21.68 -30.77 4.11
N LYS A 301 -22.10 -31.17 5.32
CA LYS A 301 -21.98 -30.33 6.53
C LYS A 301 -20.53 -29.94 6.88
N TRP A 302 -19.57 -30.79 6.52
CA TRP A 302 -18.15 -30.62 6.84
C TRP A 302 -17.37 -29.88 5.75
N LEU A 303 -17.94 -29.63 4.56
CA LEU A 303 -17.25 -29.01 3.44
C LEU A 303 -17.96 -27.73 3.00
N ARG A 304 -17.18 -26.70 2.70
CA ARG A 304 -17.64 -25.47 2.06
C ARG A 304 -16.73 -25.12 0.90
N LEU A 305 -17.33 -24.81 -0.23
CA LEU A 305 -16.68 -24.32 -1.44
C LEU A 305 -17.12 -22.88 -1.64
N GLY A 306 -16.18 -21.96 -1.85
CA GLY A 306 -16.47 -20.55 -2.10
C GLY A 306 -15.86 -20.10 -3.42
N GLY A 307 -16.54 -19.15 -4.06
CA GLY A 307 -16.03 -18.44 -5.23
C GLY A 307 -16.47 -16.99 -5.18
N ALA A 308 -15.59 -16.06 -5.55
CA ALA A 308 -15.93 -14.66 -5.69
C ALA A 308 -15.17 -14.00 -6.84
N ILE A 309 -15.80 -12.98 -7.43
CA ILE A 309 -15.20 -12.15 -8.47
C ILE A 309 -15.40 -10.68 -8.10
N HIS A 310 -14.35 -9.89 -8.23
CA HIS A 310 -14.40 -8.45 -8.00
C HIS A 310 -14.06 -7.76 -9.32
N SER A 311 -14.98 -6.91 -9.79
CA SER A 311 -14.65 -5.99 -10.88
C SER A 311 -13.45 -5.09 -10.52
N PRO A 312 -12.79 -4.51 -11.54
CA PRO A 312 -11.96 -3.34 -11.33
C PRO A 312 -12.61 -2.31 -10.42
N THR A 313 -11.81 -1.60 -9.65
CA THR A 313 -12.23 -0.34 -9.07
C THR A 313 -11.86 0.77 -10.03
N TRP A 314 -12.84 1.59 -10.39
CA TRP A 314 -12.61 2.82 -11.14
C TRP A 314 -12.48 3.96 -10.13
N PHE A 315 -11.27 4.45 -9.92
CA PHE A 315 -10.98 5.61 -9.09
C PHE A 315 -10.92 6.88 -9.92
N GLU A 316 -11.45 7.96 -9.35
CA GLU A 316 -11.06 9.33 -9.68
C GLU A 316 -10.14 9.82 -8.56
N ILE A 317 -8.94 10.25 -8.91
CA ILE A 317 -7.87 10.64 -8.00
C ILE A 317 -7.47 12.08 -8.30
N GLU A 318 -7.40 12.87 -7.24
CA GLU A 318 -6.92 14.24 -7.21
C GLU A 318 -5.62 14.26 -6.42
N GLU A 319 -4.57 14.83 -7.02
CA GLU A 319 -3.25 15.00 -6.42
C GLU A 319 -2.91 16.47 -6.22
N GLU A 320 -2.27 16.77 -5.10
CA GLU A 320 -1.63 18.04 -4.83
C GLU A 320 -0.18 17.78 -4.44
N PHE A 321 0.75 18.56 -5.00
CA PHE A 321 2.17 18.38 -4.74
C PHE A 321 2.94 19.69 -4.72
N THR A 322 4.03 19.70 -3.96
CA THR A 322 4.94 20.84 -3.84
C THR A 322 6.34 20.33 -3.52
N SER A 323 7.34 21.11 -3.90
CA SER A 323 8.74 20.86 -3.58
C SER A 323 9.38 22.12 -3.03
N SER A 324 10.23 21.98 -2.02
CA SER A 324 11.02 23.08 -1.48
C SER A 324 12.45 22.67 -1.24
N VAL A 325 13.37 23.64 -1.35
CA VAL A 325 14.78 23.49 -1.01
C VAL A 325 15.16 24.61 -0.05
N THR A 326 15.92 24.25 0.97
CA THR A 326 16.60 25.17 1.87
C THR A 326 18.09 24.85 1.83
N SER A 327 18.93 25.84 1.54
CA SER A 327 20.39 25.72 1.57
C SER A 327 20.98 26.58 2.68
N ASP A 328 22.12 26.17 3.23
CA ASP A 328 22.97 26.95 4.11
C ASP A 328 24.42 26.80 3.63
N LEU A 329 24.93 27.87 3.03
CA LEU A 329 26.28 27.96 2.47
C LEU A 329 27.10 28.95 3.28
N GLU A 330 28.40 28.70 3.44
CA GLU A 330 29.25 29.51 4.33
C GLU A 330 29.34 30.98 3.92
N LEU A 331 29.40 31.23 2.61
CA LEU A 331 29.59 32.56 2.02
C LEU A 331 28.27 33.24 1.64
N ALA A 332 27.26 32.46 1.27
CA ALA A 332 25.98 32.99 0.79
C ALA A 332 24.93 33.08 1.91
N GLY A 333 25.09 32.33 3.00
CA GLY A 333 24.11 32.24 4.08
C GLY A 333 22.97 31.26 3.73
N GLN A 334 21.80 31.49 4.33
CA GLN A 334 20.65 30.60 4.21
C GLN A 334 19.65 31.12 3.16
N TYR A 335 19.24 30.24 2.23
CA TYR A 335 18.19 30.51 1.26
C TYR A 335 17.11 29.46 1.32
N THR A 336 15.87 29.83 1.00
CA THR A 336 14.76 28.89 0.88
C THR A 336 13.91 29.28 -0.30
N LEU A 337 13.55 28.28 -1.09
CA LEU A 337 12.71 28.44 -2.26
C LEU A 337 11.76 27.24 -2.36
N ALA A 338 10.53 27.51 -2.78
CA ALA A 338 9.50 26.49 -2.96
C ALA A 338 8.80 26.70 -4.29
N THR A 339 8.36 25.59 -4.90
CA THR A 339 7.48 25.65 -6.06
C THR A 339 6.11 26.20 -5.67
N ALA A 340 5.33 26.63 -6.66
CA ALA A 340 3.89 26.82 -6.46
C ALA A 340 3.21 25.50 -6.00
N ASN A 341 1.92 25.55 -5.68
CA ASN A 341 1.16 24.31 -5.45
C ASN A 341 0.75 23.71 -6.79
N GLY A 342 1.12 22.46 -7.02
CA GLY A 342 0.77 21.69 -8.21
C GLY A 342 -0.49 20.89 -7.91
N ALA A 343 -1.34 20.72 -8.92
CA ALA A 343 -2.51 19.87 -8.81
C ALA A 343 -2.69 19.06 -10.10
N PHE A 344 -3.11 17.80 -9.96
CA PHE A 344 -3.34 16.94 -11.11
C PHE A 344 -4.41 15.89 -10.84
N ASP A 345 -5.33 15.73 -11.81
CA ASP A 345 -6.46 14.82 -11.70
C ASP A 345 -6.35 13.70 -12.74
N TYR A 346 -6.54 12.47 -12.29
CA TYR A 346 -6.54 11.30 -13.17
C TYR A 346 -7.49 10.21 -12.68
N ARG A 347 -7.63 9.20 -13.52
CA ARG A 347 -8.41 8.01 -13.26
C ARG A 347 -7.48 6.81 -13.22
N LEU A 348 -7.71 5.96 -12.21
CA LEU A 348 -7.05 4.68 -12.09
C LEU A 348 -8.10 3.57 -12.18
N GLN A 349 -7.92 2.66 -13.12
CA GLN A 349 -8.64 1.40 -13.15
C GLN A 349 -7.75 0.30 -12.54
N THR A 350 -8.15 -0.25 -11.41
CA THR A 350 -7.43 -1.36 -10.78
C THR A 350 -7.66 -2.68 -11.55
N PRO A 351 -6.81 -3.69 -11.36
CA PRO A 351 -7.07 -5.02 -11.87
C PRO A 351 -8.36 -5.66 -11.32
N PHE A 352 -8.92 -6.57 -12.13
CA PHE A 352 -9.93 -7.52 -11.70
C PHE A 352 -9.33 -8.58 -10.75
N ARG A 353 -10.16 -9.15 -9.86
CA ARG A 353 -9.76 -10.21 -8.92
C ARG A 353 -10.71 -11.41 -8.97
N ALA A 354 -10.15 -12.61 -8.92
CA ALA A 354 -10.90 -13.86 -8.76
C ALA A 354 -10.43 -14.62 -7.53
N ILE A 355 -11.36 -15.14 -6.73
CA ILE A 355 -11.08 -15.81 -5.47
C ILE A 355 -11.72 -17.20 -5.48
N GLY A 356 -10.92 -18.23 -5.25
CA GLY A 356 -11.37 -19.59 -4.97
C GLY A 356 -11.12 -19.95 -3.51
N SER A 357 -12.09 -20.61 -2.88
CA SER A 357 -12.05 -20.86 -1.44
C SER A 357 -12.53 -22.24 -1.04
N LEU A 358 -11.90 -22.80 -0.01
CA LEU A 358 -12.25 -24.10 0.57
C LEU A 358 -12.25 -24.00 2.09
N ALA A 359 -13.22 -24.63 2.74
CA ALA A 359 -13.19 -24.77 4.20
C ALA A 359 -13.73 -26.12 4.67
N PHE A 360 -13.04 -26.68 5.65
CA PHE A 360 -13.41 -27.90 6.36
C PHE A 360 -13.92 -27.55 7.75
N VAL A 361 -15.13 -27.99 8.09
CA VAL A 361 -15.80 -27.70 9.36
C VAL A 361 -15.92 -28.98 10.17
N VAL A 362 -15.28 -29.00 11.35
CA VAL A 362 -15.31 -30.11 12.28
C VAL A 362 -16.41 -29.88 13.31
N GLY A 363 -17.61 -30.33 12.99
CA GLY A 363 -18.78 -30.26 13.87
C GLY A 363 -19.03 -28.85 14.41
N LYS A 364 -19.05 -28.72 15.75
CA LYS A 364 -19.17 -27.43 16.46
C LYS A 364 -17.85 -26.95 17.07
N ILE A 365 -16.79 -27.75 16.94
CA ILE A 365 -15.52 -27.57 17.67
C ILE A 365 -14.49 -26.76 16.87
N GLY A 366 -14.53 -26.76 15.54
CA GLY A 366 -13.54 -25.99 14.79
C GLY A 366 -13.69 -26.04 13.28
N LEU A 367 -12.75 -25.39 12.61
CA LEU A 367 -12.65 -25.32 11.15
C LEU A 367 -11.24 -24.97 10.70
N ILE A 368 -10.95 -25.30 9.44
CA ILE A 368 -9.79 -24.84 8.66
C ILE A 368 -10.33 -24.26 7.35
N SER A 369 -9.74 -23.17 6.88
CA SER A 369 -10.15 -22.45 5.67
C SER A 369 -8.93 -22.00 4.88
N ALA A 370 -9.04 -22.03 3.56
CA ALA A 370 -8.03 -21.55 2.65
C ALA A 370 -8.67 -20.78 1.48
N ASP A 371 -8.06 -19.66 1.12
CA ASP A 371 -8.41 -18.85 -0.05
C ASP A 371 -7.19 -18.72 -0.98
N TYR A 372 -7.45 -18.76 -2.27
CA TYR A 372 -6.51 -18.39 -3.32
C TYR A 372 -7.11 -17.24 -4.13
N GLU A 373 -6.43 -16.11 -4.19
CA GLU A 373 -6.83 -14.93 -4.94
C GLU A 373 -5.87 -14.69 -6.10
N TYR A 374 -6.42 -14.66 -7.31
CA TYR A 374 -5.73 -14.29 -8.53
C TYR A 374 -5.99 -12.82 -8.87
N VAL A 375 -4.93 -12.09 -9.20
CA VAL A 375 -4.97 -10.71 -9.66
C VAL A 375 -3.90 -10.50 -10.73
N ASN A 376 -4.21 -9.78 -11.81
CA ASN A 376 -3.22 -9.43 -12.82
C ASN A 376 -2.90 -7.93 -12.80
N TYR A 377 -1.78 -7.55 -12.18
CA TYR A 377 -1.39 -6.15 -12.01
C TYR A 377 -1.01 -5.47 -13.33
N SER A 378 -0.61 -6.24 -14.35
CA SER A 378 -0.32 -5.71 -15.69
C SER A 378 -1.55 -5.13 -16.42
N LEU A 379 -2.75 -5.30 -15.85
CA LEU A 379 -4.02 -4.78 -16.39
C LEU A 379 -4.48 -3.50 -15.69
N ALA A 380 -3.72 -2.97 -14.73
CA ALA A 380 -3.97 -1.66 -14.18
C ALA A 380 -3.81 -0.59 -15.28
N GLN A 381 -4.63 0.45 -15.26
CA GLN A 381 -4.60 1.50 -16.27
C GLN A 381 -4.78 2.88 -15.65
N LEU A 382 -3.89 3.79 -16.02
CA LEU A 382 -3.95 5.22 -15.72
C LEU A 382 -4.53 5.97 -16.93
N ASN A 383 -5.38 6.96 -16.68
CA ASN A 383 -5.96 7.79 -17.74
C ASN A 383 -6.27 9.21 -17.22
N SER A 384 -6.11 10.24 -18.05
CA SER A 384 -6.57 11.59 -17.74
C SER A 384 -7.09 12.30 -19.00
N ARG A 385 -7.66 13.49 -18.82
CA ARG A 385 -8.09 14.33 -19.96
C ARG A 385 -6.95 15.14 -20.58
N ASN A 386 -5.94 15.48 -19.78
CA ASN A 386 -4.96 16.51 -20.12
C ASN A 386 -3.53 15.96 -20.30
N TYR A 387 -3.30 14.68 -19.97
CA TYR A 387 -2.02 14.00 -20.09
C TYR A 387 -2.19 12.57 -20.61
N SER A 388 -1.28 12.13 -21.48
CA SER A 388 -1.31 10.79 -22.05
C SER A 388 -0.43 9.84 -21.24
N PHE A 389 -1.07 8.92 -20.53
CA PHE A 389 -0.38 7.89 -19.73
C PHE A 389 0.17 6.71 -20.56
N ASN A 390 0.52 6.93 -21.84
CA ASN A 390 0.93 5.83 -22.71
C ASN A 390 2.25 5.19 -22.24
N SER A 391 3.19 6.00 -21.75
CA SER A 391 4.49 5.51 -21.24
C SER A 391 4.29 4.73 -19.95
N GLU A 392 3.58 5.31 -19.00
CA GLU A 392 3.35 4.74 -17.67
C GLU A 392 2.52 3.45 -17.77
N ASN A 393 1.52 3.40 -18.67
CA ASN A 393 0.76 2.18 -18.92
C ASN A 393 1.62 1.10 -19.63
N ALA A 394 2.59 1.48 -20.46
CA ALA A 394 3.56 0.53 -21.02
C ALA A 394 4.51 0.00 -19.94
N ASP A 395 4.93 0.83 -19.00
CA ASP A 395 5.72 0.43 -17.83
C ASP A 395 4.92 -0.51 -16.92
N VAL A 396 3.67 -0.18 -16.59
CA VAL A 396 2.76 -1.09 -15.86
C VAL A 396 2.67 -2.45 -16.53
N LYS A 397 2.54 -2.48 -17.86
CA LYS A 397 2.38 -3.73 -18.62
C LYS A 397 3.67 -4.56 -18.72
N SER A 398 4.83 -3.91 -18.75
CA SER A 398 6.13 -4.57 -18.92
C SER A 398 6.75 -4.98 -17.57
N GLN A 399 6.52 -4.19 -16.52
CA GLN A 399 7.16 -4.37 -15.21
C GLN A 399 6.30 -5.15 -14.21
N LEU A 400 4.98 -5.27 -14.43
CA LEU A 400 4.07 -6.01 -13.55
C LEU A 400 3.50 -7.26 -14.23
N HIS A 401 3.15 -8.26 -13.42
CA HIS A 401 2.47 -9.48 -13.88
C HIS A 401 1.34 -9.92 -12.92
N TRP A 402 0.87 -11.15 -13.10
CA TRP A 402 -0.14 -11.75 -12.24
C TRP A 402 0.42 -12.26 -10.92
N ALA A 403 -0.24 -11.97 -9.80
CA ALA A 403 0.12 -12.52 -8.51
C ALA A 403 -0.97 -13.46 -8.00
N GLY A 404 -0.54 -14.54 -7.32
CA GLY A 404 -1.40 -15.42 -6.54
C GLY A 404 -1.23 -15.14 -5.05
N ASN A 405 -2.31 -14.76 -4.37
CA ASN A 405 -2.30 -14.52 -2.94
C ASN A 405 -2.94 -15.70 -2.22
N ILE A 406 -2.25 -16.27 -1.23
CA ILE A 406 -2.70 -17.43 -0.46
C ILE A 406 -3.02 -16.99 0.96
N ARG A 407 -4.17 -17.43 1.48
CA ARG A 407 -4.60 -17.17 2.86
C ARG A 407 -5.07 -18.48 3.48
N VAL A 408 -4.60 -18.80 4.68
CA VAL A 408 -4.98 -20.00 5.41
C VAL A 408 -5.30 -19.61 6.85
N GLY A 409 -6.37 -20.17 7.42
CA GLY A 409 -6.76 -19.90 8.80
C GLY A 409 -7.51 -21.05 9.46
N THR A 410 -7.42 -21.12 10.79
CA THR A 410 -8.08 -22.14 11.60
C THR A 410 -8.73 -21.54 12.85
N GLU A 411 -9.94 -21.98 13.20
CA GLU A 411 -10.65 -21.56 14.42
C GLU A 411 -11.03 -22.81 15.23
N TRP A 412 -10.71 -22.82 16.53
CA TRP A 412 -11.03 -23.90 17.46
C TRP A 412 -11.79 -23.36 18.67
N ARG A 413 -12.86 -24.03 19.08
CA ARG A 413 -13.80 -23.57 20.10
C ARG A 413 -13.77 -24.47 21.33
N ILE A 414 -13.60 -23.84 22.48
CA ILE A 414 -13.63 -24.47 23.80
C ILE A 414 -14.74 -23.78 24.59
N LYS A 415 -15.92 -24.40 24.65
CA LYS A 415 -17.16 -23.79 25.18
C LYS A 415 -17.45 -22.44 24.50
N SER A 416 -17.44 -21.34 25.27
CA SER A 416 -17.71 -19.97 24.79
C SER A 416 -16.46 -19.26 24.25
N PHE A 417 -15.28 -19.84 24.45
CA PHE A 417 -14.01 -19.29 23.99
C PHE A 417 -13.61 -19.89 22.64
N SER A 418 -12.93 -19.10 21.81
CA SER A 418 -12.37 -19.52 20.52
C SER A 418 -10.93 -19.08 20.42
N VAL A 419 -10.05 -19.95 19.92
CA VAL A 419 -8.66 -19.64 19.55
C VAL A 419 -8.55 -19.73 18.03
N ARG A 420 -7.75 -18.84 17.46
CA ARG A 420 -7.58 -18.68 16.02
C ARG A 420 -6.12 -18.49 15.66
N GLY A 421 -5.75 -19.01 14.51
CA GLY A 421 -4.47 -18.77 13.88
C GLY A 421 -4.62 -18.64 12.38
N GLY A 422 -3.71 -17.91 11.75
CA GLY A 422 -3.74 -17.67 10.32
C GLY A 422 -2.39 -17.28 9.75
N PHE A 423 -2.28 -17.49 8.46
CA PHE A 423 -1.11 -17.23 7.65
C PHE A 423 -1.59 -16.67 6.30
N ALA A 424 -0.91 -15.66 5.79
CA ALA A 424 -1.14 -15.19 4.44
C ALA A 424 0.17 -14.79 3.77
N ILE A 425 0.27 -15.04 2.48
CA ILE A 425 1.39 -14.62 1.65
C ILE A 425 0.83 -14.04 0.36
N ASN A 426 1.33 -12.86 -0.02
CA ASN A 426 1.04 -12.26 -1.31
C ASN A 426 2.13 -12.68 -2.31
N GLY A 427 1.72 -12.96 -3.55
CA GLY A 427 2.66 -13.22 -4.63
C GLY A 427 3.33 -11.92 -5.08
N ASP A 428 4.55 -12.06 -5.61
CA ASP A 428 5.28 -10.95 -6.22
C ASP A 428 4.50 -10.42 -7.43
N PRO A 429 4.20 -9.11 -7.50
CA PRO A 429 3.59 -8.50 -8.67
C PRO A 429 4.58 -8.10 -9.77
N TYR A 430 5.90 -8.15 -9.54
CA TYR A 430 6.93 -7.61 -10.44
C TYR A 430 7.55 -8.65 -11.37
N SER A 431 7.79 -8.29 -12.63
CA SER A 431 8.32 -9.19 -13.68
C SER A 431 9.84 -9.44 -13.61
N GLY A 432 10.52 -9.01 -12.55
CA GLY A 432 11.97 -9.12 -12.38
C GLY A 432 12.39 -9.89 -11.12
N GLU A 433 13.71 -10.07 -10.93
CA GLU A 433 14.26 -10.70 -9.73
C GLU A 433 14.32 -9.70 -8.58
N TYR A 434 13.16 -9.40 -7.98
CA TYR A 434 13.08 -8.56 -6.79
C TYR A 434 13.06 -9.41 -5.52
N ASN A 435 13.69 -8.92 -4.46
CA ASN A 435 13.57 -9.52 -3.14
C ASN A 435 12.22 -9.12 -2.53
N PHE A 436 11.16 -9.81 -2.94
CA PHE A 436 9.79 -9.57 -2.48
C PHE A 436 9.38 -10.56 -1.38
N ASP A 437 9.09 -10.03 -0.20
CA ASP A 437 8.41 -10.77 0.87
C ASP A 437 7.22 -9.94 1.33
N ASN A 438 6.02 -10.52 1.30
CA ASN A 438 4.80 -9.92 1.82
C ASN A 438 4.01 -11.02 2.54
N THR A 439 4.45 -11.29 3.77
CA THR A 439 3.97 -12.41 4.58
C THR A 439 3.33 -11.90 5.86
N ARG A 440 2.21 -12.52 6.25
CA ARG A 440 1.47 -12.19 7.47
C ARG A 440 1.24 -13.44 8.32
N TYR A 441 1.45 -13.27 9.62
CA TYR A 441 1.13 -14.24 10.65
C TYR A 441 0.12 -13.63 11.60
N SER A 442 -0.92 -14.39 11.95
CA SER A 442 -2.00 -13.88 12.79
C SER A 442 -2.39 -14.88 13.86
N LEU A 443 -2.67 -14.39 15.06
CA LEU A 443 -3.21 -15.15 16.17
C LEU A 443 -4.37 -14.37 16.78
N GLY A 444 -5.33 -15.06 17.40
CA GLY A 444 -6.41 -14.36 18.07
C GLY A 444 -7.29 -15.23 18.93
N GLY A 445 -8.08 -14.55 19.75
CA GLY A 445 -9.02 -15.13 20.70
C GLY A 445 -10.40 -14.49 20.57
N GLY A 446 -11.43 -15.18 21.03
CA GLY A 446 -12.78 -14.66 21.01
C GLY A 446 -13.66 -15.23 22.10
N PHE A 447 -14.43 -14.36 22.77
CA PHE A 447 -15.46 -14.75 23.73
C PHE A 447 -16.84 -14.45 23.16
N ARG A 448 -17.71 -15.46 23.20
CA ARG A 448 -19.10 -15.34 22.73
C ARG A 448 -20.07 -15.44 23.89
N PHE A 449 -20.88 -14.41 24.03
CA PHE A 449 -22.02 -14.36 24.94
C PHE A 449 -23.33 -14.51 24.14
N LYS A 450 -24.46 -14.54 24.86
CA LYS A 450 -25.79 -14.75 24.24
C LYS A 450 -26.17 -13.65 23.24
N HIS A 451 -25.85 -12.39 23.56
CA HIS A 451 -26.23 -11.20 22.79
C HIS A 451 -25.05 -10.37 22.27
N PHE A 452 -23.82 -10.66 22.71
CA PHE A 452 -22.64 -9.95 22.22
C PHE A 452 -21.43 -10.87 22.13
N PHE A 453 -20.38 -10.41 21.46
CA PHE A 453 -19.08 -11.07 21.39
C PHE A 453 -17.96 -10.05 21.42
N VAL A 454 -16.80 -10.50 21.88
CA VAL A 454 -15.56 -9.74 21.88
C VAL A 454 -14.49 -10.62 21.26
N ASP A 455 -13.80 -10.10 20.26
CA ASP A 455 -12.68 -10.79 19.60
C ASP A 455 -11.43 -9.89 19.70
N LEU A 456 -10.27 -10.52 19.90
CA LEU A 456 -8.96 -9.88 19.93
C LEU A 456 -8.04 -10.61 18.94
N SER A 457 -7.23 -9.87 18.22
CA SER A 457 -6.27 -10.41 17.26
C SER A 457 -4.95 -9.67 17.36
N TYR A 458 -3.87 -10.41 17.20
CA TYR A 458 -2.54 -9.90 16.93
C TYR A 458 -2.12 -10.33 15.53
N ASN A 459 -1.57 -9.39 14.75
CA ASN A 459 -1.03 -9.69 13.43
C ASN A 459 0.38 -9.13 13.30
N LEU A 460 1.25 -9.94 12.72
CA LEU A 460 2.60 -9.60 12.31
C LEU A 460 2.62 -9.59 10.78
N HIS A 461 2.98 -8.47 10.17
CA HIS A 461 3.13 -8.34 8.73
C HIS A 461 4.57 -7.94 8.43
N ARG A 462 5.26 -8.78 7.67
CA ARG A 462 6.62 -8.55 7.20
C ARG A 462 6.56 -8.18 5.72
N LEU A 463 7.17 -7.05 5.38
CA LEU A 463 7.31 -6.56 4.03
C LEU A 463 8.79 -6.28 3.74
N VAL A 464 9.32 -6.87 2.68
CA VAL A 464 10.67 -6.55 2.17
C VAL A 464 10.50 -5.87 0.83
N ASN A 465 11.03 -4.65 0.73
CA ASN A 465 11.04 -3.84 -0.48
C ASN A 465 12.42 -3.19 -0.65
N SER A 466 12.90 -3.11 -1.87
CA SER A 466 14.07 -2.32 -2.25
C SER A 466 13.65 -0.92 -2.68
N TYR A 467 14.41 0.10 -2.26
CA TYR A 467 14.23 1.49 -2.67
C TYR A 467 15.52 2.00 -3.30
N GLU A 468 15.44 2.70 -4.42
CA GLU A 468 16.57 3.47 -4.93
C GLU A 468 16.61 4.84 -4.25
N LEU A 469 17.77 5.19 -3.68
CA LEU A 469 18.07 6.49 -3.10
C LEU A 469 19.25 7.11 -3.84
N TYR A 470 19.16 8.41 -4.13
CA TYR A 470 20.24 9.20 -4.74
C TYR A 470 20.92 8.53 -5.95
N ASN A 471 20.35 8.70 -7.15
CA ASN A 471 20.97 8.54 -8.47
C ASN A 471 21.82 7.27 -8.76
N ALA A 472 21.72 6.19 -7.97
CA ALA A 472 22.19 4.81 -8.25
C ALA A 472 22.22 3.88 -7.02
N ALA A 473 22.09 4.37 -5.79
CA ALA A 473 22.30 3.55 -4.60
C ALA A 473 20.99 2.91 -4.09
N ILE A 474 20.92 1.58 -4.13
CA ILE A 474 19.75 0.84 -3.61
C ILE A 474 19.88 0.69 -2.09
N ALA A 475 18.90 1.18 -1.35
CA ALA A 475 18.68 0.84 0.04
C ALA A 475 17.66 -0.29 0.14
N GLU A 476 18.03 -1.39 0.77
CA GLU A 476 17.07 -2.41 1.17
C GLU A 476 16.36 -1.97 2.44
N THR A 477 15.04 -2.12 2.46
CA THR A 477 14.23 -1.82 3.64
C THR A 477 13.41 -3.04 4.03
N VAL A 478 13.43 -3.33 5.33
CA VAL A 478 12.59 -4.36 5.93
C VAL A 478 11.59 -3.64 6.81
N THR A 479 10.30 -3.79 6.50
CA THR A 479 9.22 -3.23 7.28
C THR A 479 8.55 -4.34 8.10
N MET A 480 8.47 -4.14 9.41
CA MET A 480 7.80 -5.02 10.36
C MET A 480 6.61 -4.28 10.96
N GLN A 481 5.40 -4.76 10.68
CA GLN A 481 4.17 -4.19 11.18
C GLN A 481 3.53 -5.11 12.21
N HIS A 482 3.29 -4.57 13.41
CA HIS A 482 2.58 -5.21 14.49
C HIS A 482 1.22 -4.55 14.64
N SER A 483 0.13 -5.33 14.64
CA SER A 483 -1.20 -4.82 14.91
C SER A 483 -1.90 -5.60 16.01
N VAL A 484 -2.56 -4.88 16.91
CA VAL A 484 -3.50 -5.45 17.88
C VAL A 484 -4.88 -4.90 17.56
N ILE A 485 -5.84 -5.79 17.30
CA ILE A 485 -7.17 -5.45 16.80
C ILE A 485 -8.22 -6.04 17.73
N THR A 486 -9.17 -5.21 18.15
CA THR A 486 -10.29 -5.60 19.02
C THR A 486 -11.61 -5.33 18.34
N THR A 487 -12.47 -6.34 18.27
CA THR A 487 -13.84 -6.22 17.75
C THR A 487 -14.84 -6.47 18.86
N VAL A 488 -15.85 -5.61 18.95
CA VAL A 488 -17.05 -5.84 19.75
C VAL A 488 -18.24 -5.91 18.81
N GLY A 489 -19.13 -6.87 19.02
CA GLY A 489 -20.35 -6.95 18.23
C GLY A 489 -21.55 -7.47 19.00
N PHE A 490 -22.73 -7.03 18.57
CA PHE A 490 -24.03 -7.35 19.16
C PHE A 490 -24.88 -8.15 18.18
N ARG A 491 -25.66 -9.10 18.70
CA ARG A 491 -26.49 -10.01 17.91
C ARG A 491 -27.94 -9.96 18.39
N PHE A 492 -28.84 -9.70 17.45
CA PHE A 492 -30.27 -9.53 17.66
C PHE A 492 -31.07 -10.66 16.99
#